data_AF-A0A9C7WH76-F1
#
_entry.id   AF-A0A9C7WH76-F1
#
_cell.length_a   1.000
_cell.length_b   1.000
_cell.length_c   1.000
_cell.angle_alpha   90.00
_cell.angle_beta   90.00
_cell.angle_gamma   90.00
#
_symmetry.space_group_name_H-M   'P 1'
#
loop_
_entity.id
_entity.type
_entity.pdbx_description
1 polymer ?
#
loop_
_entity_poly.entity_id
_entity_poly.type
_entity_poly.pdbx_seq_one_letter_code
_entity_poly.pdbx_strand_id
1 'polypeptide(L)'
;LSGAFGNYIDVRNAVEIGLLPPVPEKIVKIGNGALEGAREMLISRTRRREAEGLLDLITHTKPNELEEEFAYLVAENMYFGRRRRDVCPGRP
;
A
#
# COMPACT_ATOMS: atom_id res chain seq x y z
N LEU A 1 -1.45 7.34 -2.45
CA LEU A 1 -2.57 6.38 -2.57
C LEU A 1 -3.15 6.47 -3.97
N SER A 2 -3.16 5.32 -4.66
CA SER A 2 -3.67 5.17 -6.02
C SER A 2 -4.69 4.03 -6.06
N GLY A 3 -5.55 4.02 -7.08
CA GLY A 3 -6.57 2.99 -7.31
C GLY A 3 -7.96 3.58 -7.51
N ALA A 4 -8.94 2.75 -7.90
CA ALA A 4 -10.31 3.19 -8.17
C ALA A 4 -10.96 3.92 -6.97
N PHE A 5 -10.62 3.50 -5.75
CA PHE A 5 -11.08 4.13 -4.50
C PHE A 5 -10.20 5.30 -4.03
N GLY A 6 -9.05 5.54 -4.67
CA GLY A 6 -8.01 6.44 -4.18
C GLY A 6 -8.46 7.90 -4.00
N ASN A 7 -9.45 8.36 -4.79
CA ASN A 7 -10.01 9.72 -4.66
C ASN A 7 -11.03 9.84 -3.52
N TYR A 8 -11.82 8.80 -3.28
CA TYR A 8 -13.00 8.86 -2.41
C TYR A 8 -12.78 8.26 -1.02
N ILE A 9 -11.71 7.50 -0.82
CA ILE A 9 -11.40 6.89 0.47
C ILE A 9 -11.14 7.94 1.55
N ASP A 10 -11.82 7.85 2.69
CA ASP A 10 -11.49 8.66 3.86
C ASP A 10 -10.24 8.09 4.53
N VAL A 11 -9.18 8.90 4.60
CA VAL A 11 -7.88 8.47 5.13
C VAL A 11 -7.96 8.18 6.62
N ARG A 12 -8.72 8.96 7.39
CA ARG A 12 -8.85 8.78 8.83
C ARG A 12 -9.57 7.47 9.12
N ASN A 13 -10.68 7.22 8.43
CA ASN A 13 -11.42 5.97 8.58
C ASN A 13 -10.58 4.77 8.13
N ALA A 14 -9.84 4.88 7.02
CA ALA A 14 -8.97 3.81 6.54
C ALA A 14 -7.83 3.47 7.53
N VAL A 15 -7.30 4.47 8.24
CA VAL A 15 -6.36 4.25 9.34
C VAL A 15 -7.05 3.61 10.54
N GLU A 16 -8.25 4.07 10.91
CA GLU A 16 -9.01 3.57 12.06
C GLU A 16 -9.38 2.09 11.92
N ILE A 17 -9.74 1.65 10.71
CA ILE A 17 -10.03 0.24 10.41
C ILE A 17 -8.77 -0.61 10.20
N GLY A 18 -7.57 -0.03 10.24
CA GLY A 18 -6.30 -0.77 10.08
C GLY A 18 -5.90 -1.07 8.63
N LEU A 19 -6.52 -0.42 7.63
CA LEU A 19 -6.15 -0.57 6.21
C LEU A 19 -4.86 0.22 5.88
N LEU A 20 -4.68 1.38 6.50
CA LEU A 20 -3.53 2.26 6.30
C LEU A 20 -2.73 2.41 7.60
N PRO A 21 -1.40 2.62 7.52
CA PRO A 21 -0.58 2.86 8.71
C PRO A 21 -0.99 4.16 9.42
N PRO A 22 -0.76 4.29 10.75
CA PRO A 22 -1.19 5.42 11.56
C PRO A 22 -0.35 6.68 11.37
N VAL A 23 -0.19 7.10 10.11
CA VAL A 23 0.54 8.31 9.66
C VAL A 23 -0.27 9.04 8.59
N PRO A 24 -1.54 9.40 8.86
CA PRO A 24 -2.47 9.96 7.86
C PRO A 24 -1.93 11.22 7.17
N GLU A 25 -1.12 12.02 7.86
CA GLU A 25 -0.49 13.24 7.36
C GLU A 25 0.53 13.02 6.23
N LYS A 26 1.06 11.79 6.11
CA LYS A 26 1.99 11.41 5.03
C LYS A 26 1.29 10.86 3.79
N ILE A 27 -0.05 10.75 3.82
CA ILE A 27 -0.82 10.06 2.80
C ILE A 27 -1.38 11.06 1.79
N VAL A 28 -0.80 11.07 0.59
CA VAL A 28 -1.28 11.87 -0.55
C VAL A 28 -2.12 11.00 -1.47
N LYS A 29 -3.29 11.48 -1.91
CA LYS A 29 -4.16 10.80 -2.87
C LYS A 29 -3.83 11.27 -4.29
N ILE A 30 -3.65 10.34 -5.22
CA ILE A 30 -3.32 10.64 -6.63
C ILE A 30 -4.32 10.02 -7.62
N GLY A 31 -5.40 9.40 -7.12
CA GLY A 31 -6.44 8.80 -7.96
C GLY A 31 -5.98 7.56 -8.72
N ASN A 32 -6.34 7.45 -10.00
CA ASN A 32 -5.89 6.33 -10.83
C ASN A 32 -4.52 6.64 -11.44
N GLY A 33 -3.46 6.31 -10.70
CA GLY A 33 -2.08 6.55 -11.15
C GLY A 33 -1.72 5.79 -12.43
N ALA A 34 -2.35 4.65 -12.73
CA ALA A 34 -2.11 3.90 -13.96
C ALA A 34 -2.64 4.67 -15.19
N LEU A 35 -3.87 5.20 -15.10
CA LEU A 35 -4.45 6.00 -16.18
C LEU A 35 -3.72 7.32 -16.37
N GLU A 36 -3.38 8.00 -15.27
CA GLU A 36 -2.62 9.24 -15.32
C GLU A 36 -1.23 9.03 -15.94
N GLY A 37 -0.52 7.98 -15.52
CA GLY A 37 0.76 7.59 -16.12
C GLY A 37 0.65 7.26 -17.60
N ALA A 38 -0.40 6.54 -18.02
CA ALA A 38 -0.65 6.26 -19.42
C ALA A 38 -0.87 7.55 -20.24
N ARG A 39 -1.62 8.52 -19.70
CA ARG A 39 -1.84 9.83 -20.32
C ARG A 39 -0.53 10.60 -20.49
N GLU A 40 0.28 10.67 -19.44
CA GLU A 40 1.58 11.36 -19.45
C GLU A 40 2.56 10.73 -20.47
N MET A 41 2.61 9.39 -20.54
CA MET A 41 3.42 8.67 -21.52
C MET A 41 2.89 8.77 -22.95
N LEU A 42 1.59 9.03 -23.14
CA LEU A 42 0.99 9.22 -24.46
C LEU A 42 1.40 10.57 -25.06
N ILE A 43 1.42 11.63 -24.25
CA ILE A 43 1.69 12.99 -24.71
C ILE A 43 3.18 13.37 -24.66
N SER A 44 4.02 12.63 -23.91
CA SER A 44 5.45 12.93 -23.77
C SER A 44 6.34 11.70 -23.97
N ARG A 45 7.21 11.77 -24.98
CA ARG A 45 8.25 10.75 -25.22
C ARG A 45 9.31 10.73 -24.12
N THR A 46 9.60 11.87 -23.50
CA THR A 46 10.54 11.95 -22.37
C THR A 46 9.98 11.20 -21.17
N ARG A 47 8.71 11.45 -20.80
CA ARG A 47 8.03 10.72 -19.72
C ARG A 47 8.00 9.21 -19.96
N ARG A 48 7.77 8.81 -21.21
CA ARG A 48 7.81 7.38 -21.58
C ARG A 48 9.18 6.75 -21.34
N ARG A 49 10.26 7.41 -21.77
CA ARG A 49 11.63 6.93 -21.54
C ARG A 49 12.00 6.89 -20.05
N GLU A 50 11.58 7.90 -19.29
CA GLU A 50 11.75 7.91 -17.83
C GLU A 50 11.07 6.69 -17.20
N ALA A 51 9.82 6.41 -17.58
CA ALA A 51 9.07 5.25 -17.08
C ALA A 51 9.72 3.92 -17.48
N GLU A 52 10.24 3.80 -18.71
CA GLU A 52 10.98 2.62 -19.16
C GLU A 52 12.26 2.42 -18.33
N GLY A 53 12.99 3.49 -18.00
CA GLY A 53 14.20 3.42 -17.16
C GLY A 53 13.93 3.04 -15.69
N LEU A 54 12.71 3.26 -15.18
CA LEU A 54 12.35 2.83 -13.83
C LEU A 54 12.27 1.30 -13.69
N LEU A 55 12.08 0.57 -14.79
CA LEU A 55 11.96 -0.89 -14.75
C LEU A 55 13.22 -1.55 -14.17
N ASP A 56 14.39 -0.99 -14.45
CA ASP A 56 15.67 -1.49 -13.95
C ASP A 56 15.85 -1.29 -12.43
N LEU A 57 15.04 -0.44 -11.81
CA LEU A 57 15.09 -0.12 -10.37
C LEU A 57 14.06 -0.90 -9.55
N ILE A 58 13.14 -1.61 -10.19
CA ILE A 58 12.04 -2.31 -9.52
C ILE A 58 12.37 -3.80 -9.41
N THR A 59 12.38 -4.32 -8.19
CA THR A 59 12.51 -5.76 -7.92
C THR A 59 11.18 -6.32 -7.45
N HIS A 60 10.71 -7.38 -8.12
CA HIS A 60 9.53 -8.11 -7.69
C HIS A 60 9.88 -9.06 -6.53
N THR A 61 9.20 -8.90 -5.40
CA THR A 61 9.36 -9.73 -4.21
C THR A 61 8.05 -10.40 -3.83
N LYS A 62 8.15 -11.58 -3.22
CA LYS A 62 7.00 -12.33 -2.71
C LYS A 62 7.03 -12.31 -1.19
N PRO A 63 6.10 -11.62 -0.53
CA PRO A 63 6.12 -11.47 0.93
C PRO A 63 6.14 -12.80 1.68
N ASN A 64 5.43 -13.82 1.18
CA ASN A 64 5.39 -15.15 1.77
C ASN A 64 6.68 -15.98 1.61
N GLU A 65 7.63 -15.55 0.79
CA GLU A 65 8.96 -16.16 0.66
C GLU A 65 10.02 -15.41 1.49
N LEU A 66 9.72 -14.16 1.89
CA LEU A 66 10.62 -13.31 2.67
C LEU A 66 10.28 -13.29 4.16
N GLU A 67 8.99 -13.44 4.49
CA GLU A 67 8.48 -13.41 5.85
C GLU A 67 7.76 -14.74 6.15
N GLU A 68 8.40 -15.59 6.95
CA GLU A 68 7.89 -16.92 7.30
C GLU A 68 6.50 -16.85 7.97
N GLU A 69 6.25 -15.78 8.73
CA GLU A 69 4.99 -15.55 9.44
C GLU A 69 3.96 -14.72 8.66
N PHE A 70 4.18 -14.43 7.36
CA PHE A 70 3.29 -13.56 6.58
C PHE A 70 1.81 -13.97 6.66
N ALA A 71 1.51 -15.27 6.61
CA ALA A 71 0.15 -15.78 6.73
C ALA A 71 -0.48 -15.47 8.09
N TYR A 72 0.30 -15.56 9.18
CA TYR A 72 -0.16 -15.20 10.52
C TYR A 72 -0.33 -13.69 10.65
N LEU A 73 0.59 -12.89 10.10
CA LEU A 73 0.46 -11.43 10.05
C LEU A 73 -0.84 -11.01 9.34
N VAL A 74 -1.19 -11.64 8.23
CA VAL A 74 -2.47 -11.38 7.55
C VAL A 74 -3.65 -11.77 8.45
N ALA A 75 -3.63 -12.97 9.04
CA ALA A 75 -4.69 -13.46 9.91
C ALA A 75 -4.93 -12.55 11.14
N GLU A 76 -3.85 -12.06 11.76
CA GLU A 76 -3.92 -11.11 12.88
C GLU A 76 -4.55 -9.77 12.49
N ASN A 77 -4.42 -9.36 11.22
CA ASN A 77 -4.96 -8.10 10.72
C ASN A 77 -6.31 -8.27 9.98
N MET A 78 -6.97 -9.43 10.08
CA MET A 78 -8.32 -9.61 9.52
C MET A 78 -9.43 -8.97 10.38
N TYR A 79 -9.12 -8.55 11.61
CA TYR A 79 -10.08 -7.91 12.53
C TYR A 79 -9.82 -6.41 12.68
N PHE A 80 -10.89 -5.63 12.82
CA PHE A 80 -10.79 -4.20 13.08
C PHE A 80 -10.26 -3.90 14.48
N GLY A 81 -9.34 -2.94 14.55
CA GLY A 81 -8.85 -2.39 15.82
C GLY A 81 -7.66 -3.15 16.40
N ARG A 82 -6.45 -2.82 15.92
CA ARG A 82 -5.24 -2.91 16.77
C ARG A 82 -5.33 -1.84 17.87
N ARG A 83 -6.21 -2.03 18.86
CA ARG A 83 -5.84 -1.53 20.20
C ARG A 83 -4.68 -2.39 20.63
N ARG A 84 -3.57 -1.77 21.04
CA ARG A 84 -2.58 -2.42 21.91
C ARG A 84 -3.35 -3.12 23.04
N ARG A 85 -3.56 -4.42 22.90
CA ARG A 85 -3.78 -5.32 24.01
C ARG A 85 -2.64 -6.29 23.86
N ASP A 86 -1.68 -6.13 24.76
CA ASP A 86 -1.03 -7.23 25.44
C ASP A 86 -0.63 -8.38 24.52
N VAL A 87 0.68 -8.46 24.27
CA VAL A 87 1.40 -9.74 24.28
C VAL A 87 0.59 -10.71 25.13
N CYS A 88 -0.05 -11.71 24.52
CA CYS A 88 -0.75 -12.75 25.25
C CYS A 88 0.25 -13.32 26.28
N PRO A 89 0.05 -13.15 27.59
CA PRO A 89 0.94 -13.76 28.55
C PRO A 89 0.56 -15.24 28.58
N GLY A 90 1.39 -16.05 27.93
CA GLY A 90 1.23 -17.49 27.91
C GLY A 90 0.99 -18.06 26.52
N ARG A 91 2.08 -18.40 25.84
CA ARG A 91 2.18 -19.76 25.29
C ARG A 91 3.23 -20.52 26.12
N PRO A 92 3.06 -21.84 26.32
CA PRO A 92 4.15 -22.68 26.81
C PRO A 92 5.37 -22.62 25.88
#